data_AF-A0A372RBG1-F1
#
_entry.id   AF-A0A372RBG1-F1
#
_cell.length_a   1.000
_cell.length_b   1.000
_cell.length_c   1.000
_cell.angle_alpha   90.00
_cell.angle_beta   90.00
_cell.angle_gamma   90.00
#
_symmetry.space_group_name_H-M   'P 1'
#
loop_
_entity.id
_entity.type
_entity.pdbx_description
1 polymer ?
#
loop_
_entity_poly.entity_id
_entity_poly.type
_entity_poly.pdbx_seq_one_letter_code
_entity_poly.pdbx_strand_id
1 'polypeptide(L)'
;MVIDLLDNVIPSTLDVYSILFRSGSLNEYIETIFQIWIFALRWKRHNYNKAQLAFLSDIFYWQDTNHPFAEAVKLFLVNFNDYYVENMHSKIRAHTPMNSNVDNIIKQAYVIGISFC
;
A
#
# COMPACT_ATOMS: atom_id res chain seq x y z
N MET A 1 25.04 7.54 -3.19
CA MET A 1 24.11 7.32 -2.05
C MET A 1 23.22 8.53 -1.82
N VAL A 2 23.78 9.75 -1.71
CA VAL A 2 22.96 10.98 -1.58
C VAL A 2 22.23 11.36 -2.87
N ILE A 3 22.86 11.17 -4.04
CA ILE A 3 22.24 11.42 -5.36
C ILE A 3 21.07 10.45 -5.61
N ASP A 4 21.27 9.13 -5.43
CA ASP A 4 20.18 8.14 -5.42
C ASP A 4 19.02 8.48 -4.47
N LEU A 5 19.33 9.03 -3.29
CA LEU A 5 18.33 9.42 -2.30
C LEU A 5 17.51 10.62 -2.79
N LEU A 6 18.15 11.59 -3.42
CA LEU A 6 17.50 12.80 -3.93
C LEU A 6 16.75 12.56 -5.24
N ASP A 7 17.30 11.76 -6.15
CA ASP A 7 16.77 11.60 -7.50
C ASP A 7 15.75 10.48 -7.59
N ASN A 8 15.90 9.41 -6.79
CA ASN A 8 15.01 8.26 -6.83
C ASN A 8 14.15 8.16 -5.57
N VAL A 9 14.73 8.28 -4.36
CA VAL A 9 13.98 8.04 -3.12
C VAL A 9 12.99 9.17 -2.83
N ILE A 10 13.39 10.44 -2.91
CA ILE A 10 12.51 11.56 -2.56
C ILE A 10 11.32 11.69 -3.53
N PRO A 11 11.51 11.71 -4.86
CA PRO A 11 10.40 11.75 -5.82
C PRO A 11 9.51 10.52 -5.70
N SER A 12 10.11 9.31 -5.60
CA SER A 12 9.31 8.10 -5.36
C SER A 12 8.52 8.21 -4.08
N THR A 13 9.09 8.66 -2.95
CA THR A 13 8.34 8.71 -1.68
C THR A 13 7.20 9.74 -1.72
N LEU A 14 7.38 10.84 -2.44
CA LEU A 14 6.35 11.89 -2.59
C LEU A 14 5.24 11.47 -3.55
N ASP A 15 5.58 10.78 -4.65
CA ASP A 15 4.63 10.38 -5.69
C ASP A 15 4.11 8.95 -5.52
N VAL A 16 4.72 8.11 -4.68
CA VAL A 16 4.27 6.74 -4.39
C VAL A 16 2.82 6.75 -3.93
N TYR A 17 2.44 7.73 -3.11
CA TYR A 17 1.08 7.81 -2.59
C TYR A 17 0.07 8.14 -3.69
N SER A 18 0.37 9.15 -4.51
CA SER A 18 -0.50 9.58 -5.60
C SER A 18 -0.59 8.51 -6.68
N ILE A 19 0.50 7.80 -6.97
CA ILE A 19 0.53 6.72 -7.96
C ILE A 19 -0.23 5.49 -7.45
N LEU A 20 0.06 5.01 -6.24
CA LEU A 20 -0.56 3.77 -5.73
C LEU A 20 -2.07 3.92 -5.47
N PHE A 21 -2.51 5.06 -4.93
CA PHE A 21 -3.89 5.20 -4.44
C PHE A 21 -4.76 6.12 -5.30
N ARG A 22 -4.20 6.87 -6.27
CA ARG A 22 -4.96 7.86 -7.05
C ARG A 22 -4.78 7.81 -8.56
N SER A 23 -3.66 7.33 -9.12
CA SER A 23 -3.47 7.46 -10.58
C SER A 23 -4.34 6.50 -11.40
N GLY A 24 -4.66 5.33 -10.86
CA GLY A 24 -5.42 4.30 -11.57
C GLY A 24 -4.67 3.69 -12.77
N SER A 25 -3.40 4.06 -12.97
CA SER A 25 -2.54 3.54 -14.02
C SER A 25 -1.84 2.28 -13.55
N LEU A 26 -2.21 1.13 -14.12
CA LEU A 26 -1.59 -0.16 -13.77
C LEU A 26 -0.08 -0.18 -14.05
N ASN A 27 0.38 0.47 -15.12
CA ASN A 27 1.80 0.50 -15.47
C ASN A 27 2.60 1.28 -14.44
N GLU A 28 2.14 2.49 -14.06
CA GLU A 28 2.79 3.30 -13.03
C GLU A 28 2.73 2.62 -11.66
N TYR A 29 1.63 1.92 -11.36
CA TYR A 29 1.48 1.13 -10.14
C TYR A 29 2.54 0.02 -10.06
N ILE A 30 2.69 -0.78 -11.12
CA ILE A 30 3.68 -1.88 -11.17
C ILE A 30 5.11 -1.33 -11.03
N GLU A 31 5.41 -0.24 -11.74
CA GLU A 31 6.73 0.42 -11.66
C GLU A 31 7.03 0.90 -10.24
N THR A 32 6.03 1.51 -9.60
CA THR A 32 6.14 1.99 -8.21
C THR A 32 6.34 0.83 -7.22
N ILE A 33 5.60 -0.27 -7.37
CA ILE A 33 5.79 -1.47 -6.53
C ILE A 33 7.21 -2.05 -6.71
N PHE A 34 7.72 -2.06 -7.94
CA PHE A 34 9.08 -2.52 -8.23
C PHE A 34 10.14 -1.60 -7.57
N GLN A 35 9.96 -0.28 -7.64
CA GLN A 35 10.82 0.69 -6.95
C GLN A 35 10.80 0.49 -5.42
N ILE A 36 9.62 0.33 -4.82
CA ILE A 36 9.46 0.03 -3.39
C ILE A 36 10.17 -1.27 -3.03
N TRP A 37 10.05 -2.29 -3.86
CA TRP A 37 10.73 -3.57 -3.65
C TRP A 37 12.26 -3.42 -3.68
N ILE A 38 12.82 -2.66 -4.63
CA ILE A 38 14.26 -2.35 -4.67
C ILE A 38 14.71 -1.69 -3.36
N PHE A 39 13.92 -0.77 -2.80
CA PHE A 39 14.21 -0.17 -1.49
C PHE A 39 14.15 -1.19 -0.35
N ALA A 40 13.11 -2.02 -0.31
CA ALA A 40 12.98 -3.07 0.69
C ALA A 40 14.17 -4.05 0.64
N LEU A 41 14.63 -4.40 -0.56
CA LEU A 41 15.79 -5.25 -0.79
C LEU A 41 17.09 -4.58 -0.32
N ARG A 42 17.35 -3.35 -0.76
CA ARG A 42 18.55 -2.57 -0.41
C ARG A 42 18.67 -2.35 1.10
N TRP A 43 17.54 -2.11 1.76
CA TRP A 43 17.47 -1.87 3.20
C TRP A 43 17.28 -3.14 4.04
N LYS A 44 17.38 -4.34 3.41
CA LYS A 44 17.28 -5.66 4.06
C LYS A 44 15.98 -5.85 4.88
N ARG A 45 14.85 -5.33 4.39
CA ARG A 45 13.52 -5.45 5.02
C ARG A 45 12.89 -6.80 4.66
N HIS A 46 13.19 -7.81 5.49
CA HIS A 46 12.78 -9.21 5.28
C HIS A 46 11.26 -9.46 5.27
N ASN A 47 10.46 -8.62 5.93
CA ASN A 47 9.00 -8.79 5.96
C ASN A 47 8.29 -8.27 4.71
N TYR A 48 8.92 -7.33 3.99
CA TYR A 48 8.28 -6.65 2.87
C TYR A 48 8.70 -7.26 1.53
N ASN A 49 9.96 -7.69 1.40
CA ASN A 49 10.53 -8.14 0.13
C ASN A 49 9.72 -9.24 -0.60
N LYS A 50 9.12 -10.18 0.14
CA LYS A 50 8.36 -11.31 -0.42
C LYS A 50 6.97 -10.90 -0.89
N ALA A 51 6.32 -9.98 -0.18
CA ALA A 51 4.95 -9.58 -0.49
C ALA A 51 4.88 -8.84 -1.83
N GLN A 52 5.80 -7.91 -2.08
CA GLN A 52 5.85 -7.20 -3.35
C GLN A 52 6.20 -8.13 -4.52
N LEU A 53 7.13 -9.06 -4.32
CA LEU A 53 7.49 -10.05 -5.34
C LEU A 53 6.36 -11.01 -5.68
N ALA A 54 5.62 -11.49 -4.67
CA ALA A 54 4.46 -12.35 -4.90
C ALA A 54 3.40 -11.62 -5.72
N PHE A 55 3.07 -10.38 -5.35
CA PHE A 55 2.14 -9.55 -6.12
C PHE A 55 2.59 -9.34 -7.57
N LEU A 56 3.85 -8.95 -7.79
CA LEU A 56 4.38 -8.77 -9.15
C LEU A 56 4.37 -10.06 -9.96
N SER A 57 4.71 -11.19 -9.32
CA SER A 57 4.68 -12.52 -9.93
C SER A 57 3.27 -12.88 -10.40
N ASP A 58 2.25 -12.66 -9.57
CA ASP A 58 0.85 -12.95 -9.91
C ASP A 58 0.38 -12.10 -11.10
N ILE A 59 0.68 -10.79 -11.08
CA ILE A 59 0.32 -9.87 -12.17
C ILE A 59 0.96 -10.30 -13.50
N PHE A 60 2.27 -10.57 -13.51
CA PHE A 60 2.96 -10.99 -14.74
C PHE A 60 2.46 -12.34 -15.23
N TYR A 61 2.22 -13.29 -14.33
CA TYR A 61 1.65 -14.59 -14.69
C TYR A 61 0.27 -14.42 -15.33
N TRP A 62 -0.60 -13.58 -14.77
CA TRP A 62 -1.93 -13.32 -15.33
C TRP A 62 -1.88 -12.62 -16.69
N GLN A 63 -0.92 -11.71 -16.89
CA GLN A 63 -0.70 -11.06 -18.19
C GLN A 63 -0.23 -12.07 -19.24
N ASP A 64 0.77 -12.90 -18.92
CA ASP A 64 1.34 -13.89 -19.85
C ASP A 64 0.33 -14.99 -20.24
N THR A 65 -0.54 -15.37 -19.30
CA THR A 65 -1.55 -16.41 -19.52
C THR A 65 -2.90 -15.87 -20.00
N ASN A 66 -3.02 -14.56 -20.21
CA ASN A 66 -4.27 -13.87 -20.54
C ASN A 66 -5.41 -14.20 -19.56
N HIS A 67 -5.07 -14.30 -18.27
CA HIS A 67 -6.01 -14.63 -17.21
C HIS A 67 -6.98 -13.45 -16.96
N PRO A 68 -8.29 -13.69 -16.74
CA PRO A 68 -9.28 -12.62 -16.51
C PRO A 68 -8.96 -11.70 -15.31
N PHE A 69 -8.12 -12.16 -14.37
CA PHE A 69 -7.67 -11.34 -13.25
C PHE A 69 -6.81 -10.15 -13.68
N ALA A 70 -6.05 -10.24 -14.78
CA ALA A 70 -5.25 -9.12 -15.27
C ALA A 70 -6.14 -7.91 -15.58
N GLU A 71 -7.25 -8.14 -16.27
CA GLU A 71 -8.20 -7.08 -16.60
C GLU A 71 -9.03 -6.64 -15.38
N ALA A 72 -9.40 -7.58 -14.50
CA ALA A 72 -10.10 -7.24 -13.27
C ALA A 72 -9.28 -6.31 -12.37
N VAL A 73 -7.98 -6.60 -12.17
CA VAL A 73 -7.09 -5.74 -11.38
C VAL A 73 -7.00 -4.36 -12.01
N LYS A 74 -6.86 -4.27 -13.34
CA LYS A 74 -6.80 -3.00 -14.06
C LYS A 74 -8.08 -2.17 -13.88
N LEU A 75 -9.26 -2.79 -14.03
CA LEU A 75 -10.57 -2.14 -13.87
C LEU A 75 -10.82 -1.64 -12.46
N PHE A 76 -10.42 -2.43 -11.46
CA PHE A 76 -10.69 -2.13 -10.05
C PHE A 76 -9.51 -1.48 -9.33
N LEU A 77 -8.42 -1.13 -10.03
CA LEU A 77 -7.23 -0.56 -9.42
C LEU A 77 -7.53 0.72 -8.61
N VAL A 78 -8.43 1.57 -9.11
CA VAL A 78 -8.87 2.81 -8.43
C VAL A 78 -9.56 2.54 -7.09
N ASN A 79 -10.06 1.32 -6.87
CA ASN A 79 -10.65 0.93 -5.59
C ASN A 79 -9.59 0.59 -4.54
N PHE A 80 -8.34 0.33 -4.93
CA PHE A 80 -7.20 0.22 -4.03
C PHE A 80 -6.75 1.62 -3.62
N ASN A 81 -7.62 2.32 -2.91
CA ASN A 81 -7.35 3.65 -2.36
C ASN A 81 -7.16 3.59 -0.84
N ASP A 82 -6.67 4.70 -0.28
CA ASP A 82 -6.41 4.91 1.14
C ASP A 82 -7.68 5.10 1.97
N TYR A 83 -8.85 5.27 1.34
CA TYR A 83 -10.10 5.65 2.02
C TYR A 83 -10.43 4.72 3.19
N TYR A 84 -10.27 3.41 3.03
CA TYR A 84 -10.59 2.45 4.09
C TYR A 84 -9.67 2.62 5.30
N VAL A 85 -8.38 2.89 5.06
CA VAL A 85 -7.38 3.13 6.11
C VAL A 85 -7.69 4.46 6.81
N GLU A 86 -7.92 5.52 6.05
CA GLU A 86 -8.22 6.85 6.59
C GLU A 86 -9.56 6.90 7.32
N ASN A 87 -10.57 6.17 6.84
CA ASN A 87 -11.86 6.02 7.52
C ASN A 87 -11.69 5.28 8.85
N MET A 88 -10.89 4.21 8.90
CA MET A 88 -10.59 3.50 10.13
C MET A 88 -9.83 4.40 11.13
N HIS A 89 -8.78 5.10 10.67
CA HIS A 89 -8.05 6.07 11.48
C HIS A 89 -8.95 7.17 12.04
N SER A 90 -9.87 7.70 11.22
CA SER A 90 -10.82 8.73 11.62
C SER A 90 -11.77 8.23 12.71
N LYS A 91 -12.30 7.00 12.57
CA LYS A 91 -13.16 6.37 13.57
C LYS A 91 -12.43 6.12 14.88
N ILE A 92 -11.21 5.59 14.84
CA ILE A 92 -10.40 5.39 16.05
C ILE A 92 -10.20 6.74 16.75
N ARG A 93 -9.83 7.78 16.01
CA ARG A 93 -9.59 9.13 16.56
C ARG A 93 -10.84 9.74 17.18
N ALA A 94 -12.01 9.55 16.57
CA ALA A 94 -13.28 10.06 17.09
C ALA A 94 -13.70 9.39 18.41
N HIS A 95 -13.32 8.12 18.62
CA HIS A 95 -13.68 7.34 19.81
C HIS A 95 -12.56 7.24 20.85
N THR A 96 -11.45 7.93 20.63
CA THR A 96 -10.28 7.90 21.49
C THR A 96 -10.01 9.30 22.03
N PRO A 97 -10.17 9.56 23.34
CA PRO A 97 -9.79 10.83 23.93
C PRO A 97 -8.29 11.11 23.77
N MET A 98 -7.91 12.39 23.66
CA MET A 98 -6.55 12.83 23.33
C MET A 98 -5.45 12.34 24.30
N ASN A 99 -5.83 11.99 25.54
CA ASN A 99 -4.95 11.49 26.59
C ASN A 99 -5.02 9.96 26.79
N SER A 100 -5.60 9.23 25.83
CA SER A 100 -5.69 7.77 25.89
C SER A 100 -4.31 7.12 25.83
N ASN A 101 -4.09 6.11 26.67
CA ASN A 101 -2.90 5.27 26.58
C ASN A 101 -3.00 4.27 25.42
N VAL A 102 -1.87 3.67 25.06
CA VAL A 102 -1.76 2.73 23.92
C VAL A 102 -2.73 1.55 24.05
N ASP A 103 -2.87 0.98 25.25
CA ASP A 103 -3.75 -0.18 25.47
C ASP A 103 -5.22 0.14 25.20
N ASN A 104 -5.68 1.34 25.59
CA ASN A 104 -7.04 1.80 25.32
C ASN A 104 -7.27 2.03 23.83
N ILE A 105 -6.29 2.59 23.12
CA ILE A 105 -6.34 2.77 21.65
C ILE A 105 -6.47 1.42 20.95
N ILE A 106 -5.64 0.44 21.34
CA ILE A 106 -5.65 -0.90 20.76
C ILE A 106 -7.02 -1.56 21.00
N LYS A 107 -7.53 -1.54 22.23
CA LYS A 107 -8.86 -2.08 22.55
C LYS A 107 -9.96 -1.42 21.72
N GLN A 108 -9.94 -0.09 21.60
CA GLN A 108 -10.93 0.64 20.82
C GLN A 108 -10.85 0.30 19.33
N ALA A 109 -9.64 0.15 18.77
CA ALA A 109 -9.43 -0.27 17.40
C ALA A 109 -10.00 -1.68 17.14
N TYR A 110 -9.82 -2.63 18.08
CA TYR A 110 -10.42 -3.97 17.98
C TYR A 110 -11.95 -3.92 17.97
N VAL A 111 -12.57 -3.16 18.88
CA VAL A 111 -14.04 -3.02 18.97
C VAL A 111 -14.61 -2.43 17.67
N ILE A 112 -13.98 -1.37 17.17
CA ILE A 112 -14.38 -0.74 15.90
C ILE A 112 -14.19 -1.72 14.74
N GLY A 113 -13.05 -2.42 14.67
CA GLY A 113 -12.73 -3.34 13.57
C GLY A 113 -13.70 -4.52 13.47
N ILE A 114 -14.12 -5.09 14.59
CA ILE A 114 -15.11 -6.18 14.64
C ILE A 114 -16.50 -5.71 14.15
N SER A 115 -16.82 -4.42 14.29
CA SER A 115 -18.12 -3.88 13.88
C SER A 115 -18.28 -3.71 12.36
N PHE A 116 -17.21 -3.94 11.57
CA PHE A 116 -17.21 -3.82 10.10
C PHE A 116 -16.94 -5.14 9.36
N CYS A 117 -16.86 -6.27 10.08
CA CYS A 117 -16.69 -7.62 9.52
C CYS A 117 -18.01 -8.36 9.44
#